data_AF-A0A127JRH4-F1
#
_entry.id   AF-A0A127JRH4-F1
#
_cell.length_a   1.000
_cell.length_b   1.000
_cell.length_c   1.000
_cell.angle_alpha   90.00
_cell.angle_beta   90.00
_cell.angle_gamma   90.00
#
_symmetry.space_group_name_H-M   'P 1'
#
loop_
_entity.id
_entity.type
_entity.pdbx_description
1 polymer ?
#
loop_
_entity_poly.entity_id
_entity_poly.type
_entity_poly.pdbx_seq_one_letter_code
_entity_poly.pdbx_strand_id
1 'polypeptide(L)'
;MPFAASAQDAVRQFAAELQLHESQQVLHADKPVRYVDGEAGARLQRLLDPSRAAQVLDDMVAAILRGDSVPDLGVQMRPMASRYLKAFDQWPVEYENEYLDVQFWSVQITKRALANVAVQGPGADSSSAPASSQWLASGRSLLLGVARVMELAMRQKIESGVLSPGGSERALVLVNELAGARGEPAGPR
;
A
#
# COMPACT_ATOMS: atom_id res chain seq x y z
N MET A 1 32.75 8.19 -8.20
CA MET A 1 31.97 6.96 -7.98
C MET A 1 30.69 7.36 -7.27
N PRO A 2 29.51 7.31 -7.92
CA PRO A 2 28.26 7.45 -7.16
C PRO A 2 28.13 6.20 -6.29
N PHE A 3 28.08 6.38 -4.97
CA PHE A 3 27.68 5.30 -4.06
C PHE A 3 26.23 4.95 -4.43
N ALA A 4 25.99 3.72 -4.86
CA ALA A 4 24.61 3.23 -4.97
C ALA A 4 23.96 3.39 -3.59
N ALA A 5 22.85 4.13 -3.51
CA ALA A 5 22.11 4.30 -2.27
C ALA A 5 21.78 2.90 -1.71
N SER A 6 22.00 2.69 -0.41
CA SER A 6 21.68 1.40 0.19
C SER A 6 20.16 1.19 0.17
N ALA A 7 19.69 -0.07 0.23
CA ALA A 7 18.25 -0.36 0.30
C ALA A 7 17.57 0.36 1.48
N GLN A 8 18.29 0.55 2.60
CA GLN A 8 17.80 1.34 3.74
C GLN A 8 17.62 2.82 3.36
N ASP A 9 18.57 3.41 2.65
CA ASP A 9 18.50 4.81 2.21
C ASP A 9 17.33 5.04 1.26
N ALA A 10 17.09 4.11 0.32
CA ALA A 10 15.96 4.18 -0.60
C ALA A 10 14.61 4.21 0.12
N VAL A 11 14.43 3.35 1.13
CA VAL A 11 13.19 3.29 1.93
C VAL A 11 13.03 4.54 2.80
N ARG A 12 14.12 5.03 3.40
CA ARG A 12 14.11 6.28 4.19
C ARG A 12 13.82 7.50 3.33
N GLN A 13 14.37 7.54 2.11
CA GLN A 13 14.07 8.59 1.15
C GLN A 13 12.58 8.59 0.80
N PHE A 14 11.99 7.43 0.49
CA PHE A 14 10.56 7.34 0.23
C PHE A 14 9.70 7.79 1.42
N ALA A 15 10.05 7.37 2.64
CA ALA A 15 9.37 7.83 3.86
C ALA A 15 9.48 9.36 4.05
N ALA A 16 10.64 9.95 3.75
CA ALA A 16 10.83 11.40 3.79
C ALA A 16 10.00 12.12 2.72
N GLU A 17 9.87 11.55 1.52
CA GLU A 17 8.99 12.09 0.46
C GLU A 17 7.50 12.06 0.88
N LEU A 18 7.06 10.99 1.55
CA LEU A 18 5.71 10.93 2.14
C LEU A 18 5.50 12.02 3.18
N GLN A 19 6.42 12.17 4.13
CA GLN A 19 6.32 13.18 5.18
C GLN A 19 6.35 14.60 4.61
N LEU A 20 7.19 14.86 3.62
CA LEU A 20 7.22 16.13 2.91
C LEU A 20 5.87 16.41 2.25
N HIS A 21 5.30 15.43 1.56
CA HIS A 21 3.97 15.57 0.98
C HIS A 21 2.91 15.86 2.05
N GLU A 22 2.88 15.12 3.15
CA GLU A 22 1.94 15.33 4.25
C GLU A 22 2.06 16.72 4.90
N SER A 23 3.29 17.20 5.12
CA SER A 23 3.52 18.55 5.64
C SER A 23 3.00 19.64 4.71
N GLN A 24 3.13 19.46 3.39
CA GLN A 24 2.59 20.40 2.40
C GLN A 24 1.06 20.39 2.39
N GLN A 25 0.45 19.23 2.67
CA GLN A 25 -1.00 19.08 2.76
C GLN A 25 -1.61 19.79 3.99
N VAL A 26 -0.81 20.15 5.00
CA VAL A 26 -1.26 21.00 6.13
C VAL A 26 -1.67 22.39 5.65
N LEU A 27 -1.05 22.88 4.58
CA LEU A 27 -1.36 24.18 3.97
C LEU A 27 -2.66 24.16 3.15
N HIS A 28 -3.21 22.96 2.89
CA HIS A 28 -4.42 22.74 2.10
C HIS A 28 -5.48 21.97 2.91
N ALA A 29 -5.96 22.58 4.00
CA ALA A 29 -6.82 21.89 4.98
C ALA A 29 -8.14 21.35 4.38
N ASP A 30 -8.69 22.01 3.36
CA ASP A 30 -10.02 21.69 2.83
C ASP A 30 -10.02 20.57 1.78
N LYS A 31 -9.06 20.60 0.85
CA LYS A 31 -8.96 19.66 -0.28
C LYS A 31 -7.52 19.19 -0.41
N PRO A 32 -7.26 17.86 -0.51
CA PRO A 32 -5.92 17.39 -0.76
C PRO A 32 -5.44 17.77 -2.16
N VAL A 33 -4.12 17.86 -2.33
CA VAL A 33 -3.48 18.05 -3.64
C VAL A 33 -3.97 17.02 -4.66
N ARG A 34 -4.30 17.49 -5.86
CA ARG A 34 -4.65 16.69 -7.03
C ARG A 34 -3.50 16.65 -8.02
N TYR A 35 -3.48 15.68 -8.91
CA TYR A 35 -2.49 15.58 -10.00
C TYR A 35 -2.47 16.81 -10.91
N VAL A 36 -3.60 17.52 -11.02
CA VAL A 36 -3.72 18.74 -11.82
C VAL A 36 -3.20 20.00 -11.12
N ASP A 37 -2.82 19.94 -9.84
CA ASP A 37 -2.39 21.09 -9.04
C ASP A 37 -0.90 21.44 -9.27
N GLY A 38 -0.52 21.59 -10.55
CA GLY A 38 0.81 22.02 -10.98
C GLY A 38 1.94 21.17 -10.38
N GLU A 39 2.93 21.84 -9.78
CA GLU A 39 4.11 21.18 -9.23
C GLU A 39 3.78 20.24 -8.05
N ALA A 40 2.80 20.60 -7.22
CA ALA A 40 2.38 19.75 -6.10
C ALA A 40 1.73 18.46 -6.61
N GLY A 41 0.88 18.56 -7.64
CA GLY A 41 0.29 17.42 -8.32
C GLY A 41 1.32 16.51 -8.99
N ALA A 42 2.28 17.09 -9.70
CA ALA A 42 3.38 16.33 -10.31
C ALA A 42 4.29 15.64 -9.28
N ARG A 43 4.47 16.23 -8.09
CA ARG A 43 5.17 15.55 -6.97
C ARG A 43 4.37 14.37 -6.44
N LEU A 44 3.06 14.53 -6.22
CA LEU A 44 2.18 13.43 -5.80
C LEU A 44 2.19 12.29 -6.83
N GLN A 45 2.09 12.59 -8.12
CA GLN A 45 2.09 11.57 -9.17
C GLN A 45 3.40 10.77 -9.20
N ARG A 46 4.55 11.44 -9.02
CA ARG A 46 5.84 10.76 -8.89
C ARG A 46 5.95 9.93 -7.61
N LEU A 47 5.37 10.41 -6.52
CA LEU A 47 5.35 9.70 -5.24
C LEU A 47 4.53 8.42 -5.31
N LEU A 48 3.38 8.47 -5.97
CA LEU A 48 2.45 7.36 -6.10
C LEU A 48 2.63 6.51 -7.35
N ASP A 49 3.68 6.74 -8.14
CA ASP A 49 3.96 5.97 -9.37
C ASP A 49 3.95 4.46 -9.09
N PRO A 50 3.07 3.69 -9.75
CA PRO A 50 2.97 2.24 -9.54
C PRO A 50 4.27 1.48 -9.79
N SER A 51 5.13 1.96 -10.70
CA SER A 51 6.41 1.33 -11.01
C SER A 51 7.40 1.39 -9.84
N ARG A 52 7.26 2.37 -8.94
CA ARG A 52 8.12 2.54 -7.76
C ARG A 52 7.77 1.58 -6.64
N ALA A 53 6.52 1.12 -6.56
CA ALA A 53 6.04 0.32 -5.43
C ALA A 53 6.81 -1.00 -5.27
N ALA A 54 7.05 -1.72 -6.38
CA ALA A 54 7.80 -2.97 -6.35
C ALA A 54 9.23 -2.74 -5.81
N GLN A 55 9.94 -1.76 -6.36
CA GLN A 55 11.31 -1.44 -5.97
C GLN A 55 11.42 -1.07 -4.49
N VAL A 56 10.58 -0.13 -4.01
CA VAL A 56 10.63 0.35 -2.61
C VAL A 56 10.29 -0.77 -1.62
N LEU A 57 9.32 -1.64 -1.96
CA LEU A 57 8.95 -2.76 -1.09
C LEU A 57 10.01 -3.87 -1.10
N ASP A 58 10.68 -4.10 -2.22
CA ASP A 58 11.82 -5.02 -2.29
C ASP A 58 13.01 -4.52 -1.48
N ASP A 59 13.31 -3.22 -1.57
CA ASP A 59 14.36 -2.59 -0.77
C ASP A 59 14.04 -2.66 0.73
N MET A 60 12.78 -2.46 1.11
CA MET A 60 12.33 -2.62 2.50
C MET A 60 12.55 -4.05 3.02
N VAL A 61 12.20 -5.06 2.22
CA VAL A 61 12.41 -6.47 2.61
C VAL A 61 13.90 -6.78 2.69
N ALA A 62 14.70 -6.35 1.72
CA ALA A 62 16.15 -6.56 1.72
C ALA A 62 16.81 -5.92 2.95
N ALA A 63 16.40 -4.71 3.33
CA ALA A 63 16.88 -4.03 4.53
C ALA A 63 16.50 -4.79 5.82
N ILE A 64 15.24 -5.21 5.95
CA ILE A 64 14.77 -6.00 7.11
C ILE A 64 15.56 -7.32 7.23
N LEU A 65 15.80 -8.02 6.12
CA LEU A 65 16.56 -9.28 6.11
C LEU A 65 18.03 -9.10 6.52
N ARG A 66 18.59 -7.91 6.35
CA ARG A 66 19.94 -7.55 6.85
C ARG A 66 19.96 -7.07 8.30
N GLY A 67 18.79 -6.96 8.95
CA GLY A 67 18.67 -6.41 10.30
C GLY A 67 18.70 -4.87 10.34
N ASP A 68 18.56 -4.20 9.20
CA ASP A 68 18.51 -2.75 9.14
C ASP A 68 17.18 -2.25 9.73
N SER A 69 17.24 -1.20 10.56
CA SER A 69 16.03 -0.49 10.99
C SER A 69 15.51 0.41 9.86
N VAL A 70 14.31 0.09 9.37
CA VAL A 70 13.58 0.84 8.34
C VAL A 70 12.21 1.30 8.85
N PRO A 71 11.69 2.44 8.35
CA PRO A 71 10.32 2.86 8.61
C PRO A 71 9.29 1.82 8.15
N ASP A 72 8.23 1.64 8.92
CA ASP A 72 7.06 0.84 8.50
C ASP A 72 6.25 1.62 7.47
N LEU A 73 6.37 1.24 6.20
CA LEU A 73 5.69 1.92 5.09
C LEU A 73 4.15 1.78 5.16
N GLY A 74 3.61 0.73 5.78
CA GLY A 74 2.17 0.61 6.01
C GLY A 74 1.66 1.65 7.01
N VAL A 75 2.46 1.96 8.02
CA VAL A 75 2.17 3.07 8.95
C VAL A 75 2.37 4.42 8.28
N GLN A 76 3.46 4.61 7.52
CA GLN A 76 3.75 5.88 6.84
C GLN A 76 2.70 6.23 5.76
N MET A 77 2.13 5.25 5.06
CA MET A 77 1.11 5.50 4.02
C MET A 77 -0.29 5.77 4.56
N ARG A 78 -0.57 5.43 5.83
CA ARG A 78 -1.93 5.47 6.39
C ARG A 78 -2.57 6.86 6.38
N PRO A 79 -1.88 7.96 6.72
CA PRO A 79 -2.51 9.29 6.70
C PRO A 79 -2.88 9.72 5.28
N MET A 80 -2.00 9.46 4.30
CA MET A 80 -2.30 9.68 2.88
C MET A 80 -3.52 8.85 2.41
N ALA A 81 -3.54 7.55 2.70
CA ALA A 81 -4.67 6.67 2.36
C ALA A 81 -5.99 7.15 2.94
N SER A 82 -5.97 7.57 4.21
CA SER A 82 -7.16 8.10 4.88
C SER A 82 -7.63 9.40 4.24
N ARG A 83 -6.71 10.27 3.82
CA ARG A 83 -7.04 11.57 3.23
C ARG A 83 -7.63 11.43 1.83
N TYR A 84 -7.04 10.61 0.97
CA TYR A 84 -7.55 10.40 -0.39
C TYR A 84 -8.82 9.55 -0.43
N LEU A 85 -9.02 8.62 0.52
CA LEU A 85 -10.30 7.95 0.71
C LEU A 85 -11.41 8.96 1.01
N LYS A 86 -11.20 9.84 2.00
CA LYS A 86 -12.18 10.89 2.35
C LYS A 86 -12.45 11.84 1.19
N ALA A 87 -11.42 12.24 0.46
CA ALA A 87 -11.58 13.13 -0.70
C ALA A 87 -12.37 12.45 -1.83
N PHE A 88 -12.12 11.17 -2.09
CA PHE A 88 -12.88 10.41 -3.08
C PHE A 88 -14.34 10.21 -2.65
N ASP A 89 -14.60 9.94 -1.36
CA ASP A 89 -15.97 9.79 -0.86
C ASP A 89 -16.78 11.09 -0.99
N GLN A 90 -16.13 12.26 -0.96
CA GLN A 90 -16.77 13.57 -1.11
C GLN A 90 -16.84 14.04 -2.57
N TRP A 91 -15.79 13.78 -3.36
CA TRP A 91 -15.64 14.26 -4.73
C TRP A 91 -15.07 13.14 -5.63
N PRO A 92 -15.85 12.09 -5.92
CA PRO A 92 -15.33 10.88 -6.57
C PRO A 92 -14.76 11.15 -7.96
N VAL A 93 -15.42 11.99 -8.76
CA VAL A 93 -14.97 12.38 -10.10
C VAL A 93 -13.66 13.17 -10.06
N GLU A 94 -13.43 13.97 -9.01
CA GLU A 94 -12.24 14.82 -8.91
C GLU A 94 -10.98 14.06 -8.49
N TYR A 95 -11.13 12.98 -7.71
CA TYR A 95 -10.04 12.29 -7.00
C TYR A 95 -9.89 10.81 -7.33
N GLU A 96 -10.62 10.29 -8.32
CA GLU A 96 -10.59 8.86 -8.67
C GLU A 96 -9.16 8.34 -8.89
N ASN A 97 -8.32 9.08 -9.61
CA ASN A 97 -6.99 8.61 -9.97
C ASN A 97 -6.06 8.54 -8.76
N GLU A 98 -6.01 9.61 -7.97
CA GLU A 98 -5.22 9.69 -6.74
C GLU A 98 -5.68 8.62 -5.74
N TYR A 99 -6.99 8.44 -5.60
CA TYR A 99 -7.56 7.38 -4.78
C TYR A 99 -7.09 5.99 -5.22
N LEU A 100 -7.22 5.66 -6.51
CA LEU A 100 -6.85 4.35 -7.03
C LEU A 100 -5.35 4.08 -6.93
N ASP A 101 -4.50 5.09 -7.10
CA ASP A 101 -3.05 4.94 -6.95
C ASP A 101 -2.67 4.72 -5.47
N VAL A 102 -3.33 5.41 -4.53
CA VAL A 102 -3.11 5.13 -3.10
C VAL A 102 -3.64 3.75 -2.70
N GLN A 103 -4.76 3.30 -3.27
CA GLN A 103 -5.23 1.93 -3.08
C GLN A 103 -4.26 0.91 -3.67
N PHE A 104 -3.67 1.18 -4.84
CA PHE A 104 -2.63 0.32 -5.42
C PHE A 104 -1.46 0.14 -4.45
N TRP A 105 -0.93 1.23 -3.87
CA TRP A 105 0.14 1.14 -2.86
C TRP A 105 -0.28 0.33 -1.63
N SER A 106 -1.48 0.57 -1.11
CA SER A 106 -2.02 -0.14 0.05
C SER A 106 -2.14 -1.65 -0.23
N VAL A 107 -2.54 -2.01 -1.45
CA VAL A 107 -2.62 -3.40 -1.92
C VAL A 107 -1.23 -4.02 -2.00
N GLN A 108 -0.24 -3.35 -2.62
CA GLN A 108 1.11 -3.91 -2.73
C GLN A 108 1.76 -4.11 -1.36
N ILE A 109 1.62 -3.16 -0.43
CA ILE A 109 2.09 -3.31 0.95
C ILE A 109 1.46 -4.53 1.62
N THR A 110 0.14 -4.68 1.51
CA THR A 110 -0.60 -5.80 2.12
C THR A 110 -0.19 -7.14 1.53
N LYS A 111 -0.09 -7.23 0.19
CA LYS A 111 0.37 -8.45 -0.52
C LYS A 111 1.77 -8.84 -0.08
N ARG A 112 2.68 -7.89 0.00
CA ARG A 112 4.06 -8.14 0.42
C ARG A 112 4.12 -8.62 1.87
N ALA A 113 3.36 -8.00 2.76
CA ALA A 113 3.25 -8.43 4.16
C ALA A 113 2.73 -9.89 4.27
N LEU A 114 1.68 -10.23 3.51
CA LEU A 114 1.15 -11.61 3.46
C LEU A 114 2.18 -12.63 2.95
N ALA A 115 2.93 -12.28 1.90
CA ALA A 115 3.99 -13.13 1.35
C ALA A 115 5.13 -13.36 2.37
N ASN A 116 5.55 -12.32 3.09
CA ASN A 116 6.63 -12.43 4.06
C ASN A 116 6.26 -13.29 5.27
N VAL A 117 5.02 -13.18 5.77
CA VAL A 117 4.54 -14.05 6.85
C VAL A 117 4.42 -15.51 6.39
N ALA A 118 4.16 -15.77 5.11
CA ALA A 118 4.15 -17.12 4.56
C ALA A 118 5.55 -17.76 4.48
N VAL A 119 6.58 -16.97 4.15
CA VAL A 119 7.97 -17.43 4.02
C VAL A 119 8.62 -17.68 5.39
N GLN A 120 8.23 -16.94 6.43
CA GLN A 120 8.73 -17.14 7.81
C GLN A 120 8.01 -18.26 8.58
N GLY A 121 7.34 -19.20 7.87
CA GLY A 121 6.76 -20.42 8.45
C GLY A 121 7.82 -21.32 9.14
N PRO A 122 7.40 -22.29 9.96
CA PRO A 122 8.24 -22.89 11.01
C PRO A 122 9.43 -23.67 10.42
N GLY A 123 10.56 -22.99 10.34
CA GLY A 123 11.85 -23.53 9.95
C GLY A 123 12.94 -22.93 10.82
N ALA A 124 12.95 -23.30 12.10
CA ALA A 124 14.13 -23.18 12.96
C ALA A 124 13.93 -24.05 14.21
N ASP A 125 14.72 -25.11 14.34
CA ASP A 125 14.86 -25.92 15.54
C ASP A 125 14.97 -25.04 16.80
N SER A 126 13.93 -24.96 17.62
CA SER A 126 14.04 -24.41 18.98
C SER A 126 12.80 -24.76 19.81
N SER A 127 13.06 -25.23 21.02
CA SER A 127 12.13 -25.66 22.07
C SER A 127 11.22 -24.56 22.64
N SER A 128 10.98 -23.47 21.89
CA SER A 128 10.11 -22.32 22.23
C SER A 128 8.94 -22.13 21.24
N ALA A 129 8.62 -23.18 20.49
CA ALA A 129 7.76 -23.17 19.29
C ALA A 129 6.28 -22.73 19.39
N PRO A 130 5.56 -22.69 20.53
CA PRO A 130 4.13 -22.34 20.48
C PRO A 130 3.86 -20.83 20.38
N ALA A 131 4.68 -19.96 20.99
CA ALA A 131 4.37 -18.53 21.06
C ALA A 131 4.67 -17.78 19.74
N SER A 132 5.79 -18.07 19.08
CA SER A 132 6.17 -17.44 17.81
C SER A 132 5.28 -17.88 16.65
N SER A 133 4.92 -19.16 16.59
CA SER A 133 4.00 -19.70 15.58
C SER A 133 2.58 -19.16 15.74
N GLN A 134 2.08 -19.03 16.98
CA GLN A 134 0.80 -18.37 17.25
C GLN A 134 0.82 -16.90 16.87
N TRP A 135 1.90 -16.17 17.17
CA TRP A 135 2.02 -14.75 16.84
C TRP A 135 2.04 -14.51 15.31
N LEU A 136 2.78 -15.34 14.56
CA LEU A 136 2.78 -15.30 13.10
C LEU A 136 1.41 -15.68 12.51
N ALA A 137 0.72 -16.66 13.08
CA ALA A 137 -0.63 -17.05 12.66
C ALA A 137 -1.68 -15.95 12.94
N SER A 138 -1.57 -15.25 14.07
CA SER A 138 -2.39 -14.09 14.40
C SER A 138 -2.10 -12.91 13.45
N GLY A 139 -0.83 -12.63 13.17
CA GLY A 139 -0.43 -11.60 12.20
C GLY A 139 -0.95 -11.88 10.79
N ARG A 140 -0.84 -13.13 10.33
CA ARG A 140 -1.41 -13.56 9.04
C ARG A 140 -2.94 -13.38 9.02
N SER A 141 -3.63 -13.83 10.07
CA SER A 141 -5.10 -13.69 10.16
C SER A 141 -5.55 -12.23 10.12
N LEU A 142 -4.83 -11.34 10.80
CA LEU A 142 -5.09 -9.90 10.76
C LEU A 142 -4.89 -9.34 9.35
N LEU A 143 -3.79 -9.65 8.68
CA LEU A 143 -3.52 -9.20 7.31
C LEU A 143 -4.55 -9.74 6.29
N LEU A 144 -5.00 -10.99 6.46
CA LEU A 144 -6.08 -11.55 5.64
C LEU A 144 -7.40 -10.80 5.88
N GLY A 145 -7.69 -10.43 7.13
CA GLY A 145 -8.84 -9.59 7.46
C GLY A 145 -8.77 -8.21 6.80
N VAL A 146 -7.62 -7.54 6.87
CA VAL A 146 -7.37 -6.25 6.19
C VAL A 146 -7.56 -6.39 4.68
N ALA A 147 -6.95 -7.39 4.05
CA ALA A 147 -7.09 -7.67 2.63
C ALA A 147 -8.57 -7.87 2.22
N ARG A 148 -9.34 -8.58 3.05
CA ARG A 148 -10.78 -8.80 2.81
C ARG A 148 -11.59 -7.52 2.94
N VAL A 149 -11.32 -6.69 3.95
CA VAL A 149 -12.00 -5.40 4.10
C VAL A 149 -11.72 -4.48 2.90
N MET A 150 -10.46 -4.41 2.46
CA MET A 150 -10.07 -3.63 1.29
C MET A 150 -10.78 -4.13 0.02
N GLU A 151 -10.81 -5.45 -0.19
CA GLU A 151 -11.50 -6.04 -1.33
C GLU A 151 -13.00 -5.70 -1.34
N LEU A 152 -13.68 -5.89 -0.21
CA LEU A 152 -15.11 -5.61 -0.09
C LEU A 152 -15.41 -4.12 -0.32
N ALA A 153 -14.58 -3.23 0.23
CA ALA A 153 -14.75 -1.79 0.01
C ALA A 153 -14.58 -1.40 -1.46
N MET A 154 -13.62 -1.99 -2.18
CA MET A 154 -13.44 -1.75 -3.62
C MET A 154 -14.58 -2.34 -4.45
N ARG A 155 -15.04 -3.56 -4.15
CA ARG A 155 -16.20 -4.18 -4.81
C ARG A 155 -17.46 -3.34 -4.63
N GLN A 156 -17.70 -2.85 -3.42
CA GLN A 156 -18.84 -1.98 -3.14
C GLN A 156 -18.80 -0.70 -4.00
N LYS A 157 -17.61 -0.10 -4.18
CA LYS A 157 -17.45 1.10 -5.04
C LYS A 157 -17.63 0.81 -6.52
N ILE A 158 -17.25 -0.39 -6.99
CA ILE A 158 -17.54 -0.85 -8.35
C ILE A 158 -19.05 -1.03 -8.54
N GLU A 159 -19.69 -1.77 -7.63
CA GLU A 159 -21.12 -2.09 -7.68
C GLU A 159 -22.01 -0.85 -7.56
N SER A 160 -21.59 0.15 -6.76
CA SER A 160 -22.33 1.40 -6.62
C SER A 160 -22.18 2.34 -7.82
N GLY A 161 -21.33 2.02 -8.80
CA GLY A 161 -21.08 2.84 -9.98
C GLY A 161 -20.43 4.20 -9.66
N VAL A 162 -19.75 4.33 -8.51
CA VAL A 162 -19.09 5.60 -8.13
C VAL A 162 -17.78 5.81 -8.88
N LEU A 163 -17.18 4.73 -9.38
CA LEU A 163 -16.00 4.74 -10.23
C LEU A 163 -16.40 4.86 -11.71
N SER A 164 -15.59 5.55 -12.50
CA SER A 164 -15.66 5.51 -13.95
C SER A 164 -15.46 4.07 -14.48
N PRO A 165 -15.79 3.79 -15.76
CA PRO A 165 -15.52 2.48 -16.34
C PRO A 165 -14.04 2.08 -16.23
N GLY A 166 -13.11 2.97 -16.58
CA GLY A 166 -11.67 2.71 -16.46
C GLY A 166 -11.21 2.59 -15.00
N GLY A 167 -11.80 3.38 -14.09
CA GLY A 167 -11.55 3.26 -12.66
C GLY A 167 -12.02 1.92 -12.08
N SER A 168 -13.16 1.42 -12.55
CA SER A 168 -13.72 0.12 -12.16
C SER A 168 -12.84 -1.03 -12.62
N GLU A 169 -12.33 -0.98 -13.85
CA GLU A 169 -11.37 -1.98 -14.36
C GLU A 169 -10.09 -2.01 -13.51
N ARG A 170 -9.52 -0.83 -13.18
CA ARG A 170 -8.36 -0.73 -12.30
C ARG A 170 -8.63 -1.29 -10.91
N ALA A 171 -9.78 -0.94 -10.31
CA ALA A 171 -10.19 -1.46 -9.01
C ALA A 171 -10.40 -2.98 -9.03
N LEU A 172 -10.94 -3.54 -10.11
CA LEU A 172 -11.09 -4.99 -10.28
C LEU A 172 -9.74 -5.70 -10.32
N VAL A 173 -8.72 -5.12 -10.97
CA VAL A 173 -7.35 -5.66 -10.94
C VAL A 173 -6.85 -5.73 -9.50
N LEU A 174 -7.00 -4.65 -8.72
CA LEU A 174 -6.59 -4.61 -7.31
C LEU A 174 -7.31 -5.65 -6.44
N VAL A 175 -8.62 -5.81 -6.64
CA VAL A 175 -9.45 -6.83 -6.00
C VAL A 175 -8.93 -8.24 -6.30
N ASN A 176 -8.63 -8.52 -7.57
CA ASN A 176 -8.11 -9.82 -8.00
C ASN A 176 -6.71 -10.09 -7.45
N GLU A 177 -5.87 -9.07 -7.35
CA GLU A 177 -4.55 -9.20 -6.74
C GLU A 177 -4.62 -9.52 -5.24
N LEU A 178 -5.55 -8.93 -4.50
CA LEU A 178 -5.79 -9.25 -3.10
C LEU A 178 -6.31 -10.68 -2.94
N ALA A 179 -7.30 -11.10 -3.74
CA ALA A 179 -7.83 -12.47 -3.72
C ALA A 179 -6.73 -13.50 -4.01
N GLY A 180 -5.91 -13.26 -5.03
CA GLY A 180 -4.76 -14.11 -5.36
C GLY A 180 -3.73 -14.19 -4.23
N ALA A 181 -3.46 -13.09 -3.52
CA ALA A 181 -2.56 -13.09 -2.37
C ALA A 181 -3.10 -13.86 -1.14
N ARG A 182 -4.42 -14.04 -1.03
CA ARG A 182 -5.04 -14.92 -0.02
C ARG A 182 -5.04 -16.40 -0.42
N GLY A 183 -4.69 -16.72 -1.67
CA GLY A 183 -4.78 -18.08 -2.22
C GLY A 183 -6.19 -18.45 -2.68
N GLU A 184 -7.06 -17.46 -2.91
CA GLU A 184 -8.39 -17.68 -3.47
C GLU A 184 -8.32 -17.63 -5.00
N PRO A 185 -9.06 -18.51 -5.72
CA PRO A 185 -9.14 -18.40 -7.17
C PRO A 185 -9.74 -17.05 -7.55
N ALA A 186 -9.14 -16.37 -8.54
CA ALA A 186 -9.68 -15.13 -9.08
C ALA A 186 -11.15 -15.35 -9.48
N GLY A 187 -12.06 -14.52 -8.95
CA GLY A 187 -13.48 -14.64 -9.20
C GLY A 187 -13.81 -14.58 -10.70
N PRO A 188 -14.95 -15.14 -11.13
CA PRO A 188 -15.31 -15.19 -12.54
C PRO A 188 -15.37 -13.78 -13.15
N ARG A 189 -14.82 -13.67 -14.36
CA ARG A 189 -14.87 -12.47 -15.23
C ARG A 189 -16.28 -12.21 -15.75
#